data_AF-A0A1N7FEP9-F1
#
_entry.id   AF-A0A1N7FEP9-F1
#
_cell.length_a   1.000
_cell.length_b   1.000
_cell.length_c   1.000
_cell.angle_alpha   90.00
_cell.angle_beta   90.00
_cell.angle_gamma   90.00
#
_symmetry.space_group_name_H-M   'P 1'
#
loop_
_entity.id
_entity.type
_entity.pdbx_description
1 polymer ?
#
loop_
_entity_poly.entity_id
_entity_poly.type
_entity_poly.pdbx_seq_one_letter_code
_entity_poly.pdbx_strand_id
1 'polypeptide(L)'
;MTDNRPDNYRRRDDDRSIPTDRESPVGAPVIRGDESVTGTRARKAVQFDPDDPDSLADAAETVRQFAAGTINDDHLYMLRGAAACAALVRGEGSYKAAAERAGGDTTVSFIRKWARVHDLPRSVRKQVALGRIAPTAAKHIARVGGEARLLLAWAALDGSLTVREVRSIASAINNDVPIEQALGDHGVTLGRLELTLSPTTYRDLRRRASIDGVEPGTIVSDALEEYLE
;
A
#
# COMPACT_ATOMS: atom_id res chain seq x y z
N MET A 1 17.43 24.46 -43.69
CA MET A 1 18.59 23.84 -43.01
C MET A 1 18.64 24.39 -41.60
N THR A 2 18.48 23.49 -40.62
CA THR A 2 18.83 23.57 -39.17
C THR A 2 18.34 24.82 -38.43
N ASP A 3 17.19 24.82 -37.76
CA ASP A 3 16.84 24.10 -36.52
C ASP A 3 17.90 24.22 -35.41
N ASN A 4 17.59 25.03 -34.40
CA ASN A 4 18.36 25.14 -33.16
C ASN A 4 17.46 25.73 -32.05
N ARG A 5 16.52 24.92 -31.55
CA ARG A 5 15.90 25.13 -30.23
C ARG A 5 16.69 24.35 -29.19
N PRO A 6 17.14 24.95 -28.09
CA PRO A 6 17.65 24.15 -26.98
C PRO A 6 16.47 23.54 -26.23
N ASP A 7 16.34 22.23 -26.35
CA ASP A 7 15.54 21.37 -25.48
C ASP A 7 15.96 21.59 -24.03
N ASN A 8 15.10 22.27 -23.27
CA ASN A 8 15.25 22.46 -21.84
C ASN A 8 14.20 21.68 -21.04
N TYR A 9 13.78 20.52 -21.54
CA TYR A 9 13.07 19.50 -20.78
C TYR A 9 14.08 18.52 -20.18
N ARG A 10 14.86 18.99 -19.21
CA ARG A 10 15.61 18.10 -18.31
C ARG A 10 15.01 18.20 -16.91
N ARG A 11 14.17 17.20 -16.61
CA ARG A 11 13.91 16.59 -15.29
C ARG A 11 13.98 17.54 -14.09
N ARG A 12 12.81 18.02 -13.66
CA ARG A 12 12.52 18.32 -12.25
C ARG A 12 11.58 17.22 -11.73
N ASP A 13 12.11 16.03 -11.47
CA ASP A 13 11.30 14.93 -10.87
C ASP A 13 11.96 14.27 -9.66
N ASP A 14 13.10 14.77 -9.19
CA ASP A 14 13.97 13.98 -8.29
C ASP A 14 13.99 14.43 -6.81
N ASP A 15 12.98 15.17 -6.32
CA ASP A 15 12.98 15.64 -4.91
C ASP A 15 11.63 15.53 -4.17
N ARG A 16 10.68 14.74 -4.70
CA ARG A 16 9.41 14.42 -4.03
C ARG A 16 9.19 12.92 -3.87
N SER A 17 10.22 12.16 -3.46
CA SER A 17 10.06 10.73 -3.26
C SER A 17 9.01 10.47 -2.18
N ILE A 18 7.79 10.11 -2.59
CA ILE A 18 6.74 9.72 -1.64
C ILE A 18 7.28 8.51 -0.86
N PRO A 19 7.24 8.50 0.47
CA PRO A 19 7.71 7.37 1.27
C PRO A 19 6.96 6.09 0.88
N THR A 20 7.66 5.18 0.20
CA THR A 20 7.12 3.89 -0.26
C THR A 20 7.27 2.78 0.78
N ASP A 21 8.13 3.04 1.76
CA ASP A 21 8.29 2.27 2.99
C ASP A 21 7.65 3.03 4.17
N ARG A 22 7.43 2.33 5.28
CA ARG A 22 6.81 2.90 6.49
C ARG A 22 7.70 3.97 7.12
N GLU A 23 7.14 5.17 7.35
CA GLU A 23 7.81 6.25 8.11
C GLU A 23 7.64 6.18 9.64
N SER A 24 6.53 5.63 10.16
CA SER A 24 6.28 5.62 11.62
C SER A 24 7.14 4.57 12.35
N PRO A 25 7.67 4.84 13.55
CA PRO A 25 8.35 3.82 14.36
C PRO A 25 7.40 2.68 14.71
N VAL A 26 7.95 1.47 14.84
CA VAL A 26 7.28 0.30 15.44
C VAL A 26 6.62 0.66 16.77
N GLY A 27 5.57 -0.04 17.17
CA GLY A 27 4.83 0.24 18.42
C GLY A 27 3.73 1.30 18.25
N ALA A 28 3.91 2.31 17.41
CA ALA A 28 2.87 3.32 17.19
C ALA A 28 1.61 2.73 16.49
N PRO A 29 0.38 3.08 16.93
CA PRO A 29 -0.85 2.49 16.43
C PRO A 29 -1.00 2.75 14.93
N VAL A 30 -1.05 1.65 14.19
CA VAL A 30 -0.89 1.66 12.73
C VAL A 30 -2.03 2.39 12.03
N ILE A 31 -3.28 2.08 12.37
CA ILE A 31 -4.51 2.68 11.85
C ILE A 31 -5.65 2.59 12.89
N ARG A 32 -5.45 1.82 13.96
CA ARG A 32 -6.50 1.44 14.91
C ARG A 32 -6.80 2.46 16.00
N GLY A 33 -6.16 3.64 15.94
CA GLY A 33 -6.59 4.84 16.67
C GLY A 33 -7.43 5.79 15.81
N ASP A 34 -7.62 5.48 14.51
CA ASP A 34 -8.45 6.26 13.61
C ASP A 34 -9.91 5.76 13.72
N GLU A 35 -10.74 6.50 14.44
CA GLU A 35 -12.16 6.18 14.65
C GLU A 35 -12.92 5.99 13.33
N SER A 36 -12.43 6.62 12.25
CA SER A 36 -12.97 6.47 10.89
C SER A 36 -12.80 5.06 10.31
N VAL A 37 -12.02 4.18 10.94
CA VAL A 37 -11.70 2.82 10.46
C VAL A 37 -12.15 1.75 11.44
N THR A 38 -12.04 1.97 12.76
CA THR A 38 -12.27 0.91 13.76
C THR A 38 -13.61 0.95 14.49
N GLY A 39 -14.37 2.05 14.40
CA GLY A 39 -15.60 2.23 15.19
C GLY A 39 -15.40 1.90 16.67
N THR A 40 -16.41 1.31 17.32
CA THR A 40 -16.41 0.96 18.77
C THR A 40 -15.35 -0.07 19.20
N ARG A 41 -14.65 -0.73 18.25
CA ARG A 41 -13.58 -1.72 18.52
C ARG A 41 -12.19 -1.10 18.73
N ALA A 42 -12.05 0.23 18.67
CA ALA A 42 -10.80 0.95 18.93
C ALA A 42 -10.13 0.58 20.28
N ARG A 43 -10.91 0.15 21.28
CA ARG A 43 -10.45 -0.14 22.65
C ARG A 43 -9.65 -1.44 22.85
N LYS A 44 -9.46 -2.28 21.83
CA LYS A 44 -8.54 -3.45 21.89
C LYS A 44 -7.27 -3.20 21.07
N ALA A 45 -6.66 -2.04 21.27
CA ALA A 45 -5.41 -1.64 20.64
C ALA A 45 -4.23 -2.40 21.27
N VAL A 46 -4.05 -3.67 20.89
CA VAL A 46 -2.81 -4.37 21.22
C VAL A 46 -1.72 -3.82 20.32
N GLN A 47 -0.87 -2.98 20.91
CA GLN A 47 0.41 -2.57 20.36
C GLN A 47 1.43 -3.64 20.75
N PHE A 48 2.32 -4.00 19.83
CA PHE A 48 3.46 -4.83 20.13
C PHE A 48 4.69 -3.93 20.19
N ASP A 49 5.23 -3.77 21.38
CA ASP A 49 6.47 -3.06 21.63
C ASP A 49 7.64 -4.04 21.39
N PRO A 50 8.50 -3.79 20.38
CA PRO A 50 9.61 -4.69 20.09
C PRO A 50 10.70 -4.68 21.17
N ASP A 51 10.71 -3.69 22.06
CA ASP A 51 11.72 -3.53 23.10
C ASP A 51 11.25 -4.08 24.47
N ASP A 52 9.98 -4.52 24.57
CA ASP A 52 9.38 -5.13 25.76
C ASP A 52 9.27 -6.67 25.63
N PRO A 53 9.98 -7.46 26.47
CA PRO A 53 9.94 -8.91 26.43
C PRO A 53 8.53 -9.53 26.61
N ASP A 54 7.67 -8.92 27.43
CA ASP A 54 6.30 -9.40 27.65
C ASP A 54 5.44 -9.15 26.41
N SER A 55 5.58 -7.96 25.81
CA SER A 55 4.95 -7.64 24.52
C SER A 55 5.43 -8.57 23.39
N LEU A 56 6.71 -8.96 23.37
CA LEU A 56 7.23 -9.95 22.42
C LEU A 56 6.69 -11.36 22.67
N ALA A 57 6.36 -11.73 23.92
CA ALA A 57 5.70 -13.00 24.22
C ALA A 57 4.24 -13.00 23.69
N ASP A 58 3.51 -11.90 23.88
CA ASP A 58 2.18 -11.70 23.31
C ASP A 58 2.20 -11.68 21.77
N ALA A 59 3.24 -11.09 21.17
CA ALA A 59 3.46 -11.10 19.73
C ALA A 59 3.68 -12.54 19.22
N ALA A 60 4.51 -13.33 19.92
CA ALA A 60 4.77 -14.72 19.58
C ALA A 60 3.49 -15.57 19.59
N GLU A 61 2.66 -15.42 20.64
CA GLU A 61 1.38 -16.11 20.73
C GLU A 61 0.41 -15.68 19.62
N THR A 62 0.33 -14.38 19.35
CA THR A 62 -0.50 -13.87 18.25
C THR A 62 -0.05 -14.42 16.90
N VAL A 63 1.25 -14.52 16.65
CA VAL A 63 1.78 -15.09 15.41
C VAL A 63 1.51 -16.60 15.31
N ARG A 64 1.61 -17.36 16.40
CA ARG A 64 1.26 -18.79 16.42
C ARG A 64 -0.19 -19.01 16.00
N GLN A 65 -1.11 -18.29 16.65
CA GLN A 65 -2.55 -18.36 16.31
C GLN A 65 -2.78 -17.94 14.85
N PHE A 66 -1.99 -16.97 14.37
CA PHE A 66 -2.03 -16.52 12.99
C PHE A 66 -1.57 -17.55 11.98
N ALA A 67 -0.48 -18.26 12.27
CA ALA A 67 0.02 -19.33 11.42
C ALA A 67 -0.92 -20.54 11.40
N ALA A 68 -1.56 -20.87 12.54
CA ALA A 68 -2.48 -22.00 12.67
C ALA A 68 -3.83 -21.80 11.97
N GLY A 69 -4.08 -20.65 11.34
CA GLY A 69 -5.32 -20.38 10.61
C GLY A 69 -6.56 -20.30 11.51
N THR A 70 -6.39 -20.07 12.81
CA THR A 70 -7.48 -20.03 13.80
C THR A 70 -8.36 -18.77 13.68
N ILE A 71 -8.27 -18.05 12.56
CA ILE A 71 -8.73 -16.67 12.43
C ILE A 71 -9.53 -16.54 11.15
N ASN A 72 -10.78 -16.10 11.30
CA ASN A 72 -11.68 -15.74 10.22
C ASN A 72 -11.07 -14.65 9.31
N ASP A 73 -11.68 -14.41 8.14
CA ASP A 73 -11.29 -13.37 7.17
C ASP A 73 -11.45 -11.90 7.67
N ASP A 74 -11.22 -11.64 8.96
CA ASP A 74 -11.19 -10.31 9.56
C ASP A 74 -9.88 -9.60 9.18
N HIS A 75 -9.98 -8.65 8.25
CA HIS A 75 -8.88 -7.81 7.80
C HIS A 75 -8.15 -7.12 8.94
N LEU A 76 -8.85 -6.74 10.00
CA LEU A 76 -8.22 -6.16 11.17
C LEU A 76 -7.32 -7.22 11.81
N TYR A 77 -7.84 -8.41 12.11
CA TYR A 77 -7.02 -9.46 12.74
C TYR A 77 -5.76 -9.76 11.90
N MET A 78 -5.89 -9.87 10.58
CA MET A 78 -4.72 -10.07 9.70
C MET A 78 -3.67 -8.96 9.84
N LEU A 79 -4.08 -7.69 9.94
CA LEU A 79 -3.16 -6.58 10.19
C LEU A 79 -2.52 -6.63 11.59
N ARG A 80 -3.22 -7.19 12.59
CA ARG A 80 -2.62 -7.44 13.92
C ARG A 80 -1.56 -8.53 13.86
N GLY A 81 -1.84 -9.63 13.17
CA GLY A 81 -0.86 -10.70 12.93
C GLY A 81 0.37 -10.20 12.17
N ALA A 82 0.17 -9.32 11.18
CA ALA A 82 1.24 -8.62 10.48
C ALA A 82 2.08 -7.75 11.41
N ALA A 83 1.45 -6.98 12.30
CA ALA A 83 2.14 -6.17 13.31
C ALA A 83 2.95 -7.04 14.29
N ALA A 84 2.39 -8.16 14.75
CA ALA A 84 3.08 -9.11 15.62
C ALA A 84 4.33 -9.70 14.93
N CYS A 85 4.22 -10.10 13.66
CA CYS A 85 5.37 -10.56 12.87
C CYS A 85 6.46 -9.50 12.79
N ALA A 86 6.09 -8.24 12.55
CA ALA A 86 7.04 -7.15 12.42
C ALA A 86 7.68 -6.73 13.75
N ALA A 87 6.97 -6.88 14.88
CA ALA A 87 7.52 -6.66 16.22
C ALA A 87 8.52 -7.76 16.57
N LEU A 88 8.18 -9.03 16.35
CA LEU A 88 9.10 -10.15 16.59
C LEU A 88 10.40 -10.02 15.79
N VAL A 89 10.32 -9.69 14.50
CA VAL A 89 11.53 -9.53 13.67
C VAL A 89 12.46 -8.44 14.21
N ARG A 90 11.89 -7.38 14.77
CA ARG A 90 12.66 -6.26 15.34
C ARG A 90 13.23 -6.60 16.71
N GLY A 91 12.42 -7.13 17.62
CA GLY A 91 12.89 -7.51 18.96
C GLY A 91 13.92 -8.65 18.93
N GLU A 92 13.76 -9.62 18.02
CA GLU A 92 14.68 -10.77 17.90
C GLU A 92 15.85 -10.51 16.94
N GLY A 93 15.84 -9.40 16.20
CA GLY A 93 16.89 -9.01 15.26
C GLY A 93 17.02 -9.88 13.99
N SER A 94 16.26 -10.97 13.85
CA SER A 94 16.25 -11.78 12.62
C SER A 94 14.94 -12.52 12.39
N TYR A 95 14.63 -12.80 11.11
CA TYR A 95 13.46 -13.62 10.76
C TYR A 95 13.54 -15.05 11.29
N LYS A 96 14.75 -15.59 11.46
CA LYS A 96 14.97 -16.96 11.97
C LYS A 96 14.61 -17.03 13.45
N ALA A 97 15.19 -16.15 14.26
CA ALA A 97 14.90 -16.07 15.69
C ALA A 97 13.42 -15.75 15.96
N ALA A 98 12.83 -14.84 15.17
CA ALA A 98 11.39 -14.54 15.24
C ALA A 98 10.50 -15.78 14.97
N ALA A 99 10.86 -16.60 13.98
CA ALA A 99 10.12 -17.84 13.69
C ALA A 99 10.32 -18.90 14.77
N GLU A 100 11.53 -19.04 15.30
CA GLU A 100 11.85 -19.95 16.41
C GLU A 100 11.09 -19.57 17.69
N ARG A 101 11.04 -18.28 18.03
CA ARG A 101 10.27 -17.76 19.17
C ARG A 101 8.77 -17.97 19.01
N ALA A 102 8.24 -17.73 17.81
CA ALA A 102 6.84 -18.01 17.54
C ALA A 102 6.58 -19.51 17.68
N GLY A 103 7.37 -20.37 17.03
CA GLY A 103 7.21 -21.82 17.10
C GLY A 103 5.93 -22.32 16.40
N GLY A 104 5.62 -23.61 16.60
CA GLY A 104 4.51 -24.30 15.92
C GLY A 104 4.69 -24.34 14.40
N ASP A 105 3.62 -24.04 13.66
CA ASP A 105 3.63 -24.01 12.18
C ASP A 105 4.24 -22.72 11.59
N THR A 106 4.81 -21.87 12.44
CA THR A 106 5.36 -20.57 12.01
C THR A 106 6.68 -20.76 11.27
N THR A 107 6.72 -20.37 9.99
CA THR A 107 7.95 -20.43 9.19
C THR A 107 8.58 -19.05 8.99
N VAL A 108 9.88 -19.01 8.70
CA VAL A 108 10.59 -17.78 8.26
C VAL A 108 9.87 -17.11 7.09
N SER A 109 9.36 -17.92 6.14
CA SER A 109 8.62 -17.43 4.97
C SER A 109 7.30 -16.74 5.35
N PHE A 110 6.63 -17.24 6.40
CA PHE A 110 5.39 -16.68 6.93
C PHE A 110 5.65 -15.34 7.61
N ILE A 111 6.62 -15.29 8.54
CA ILE A 111 7.01 -14.05 9.23
C ILE A 111 7.41 -12.98 8.20
N ARG A 112 8.30 -13.31 7.25
CA ARG A 112 8.78 -12.36 6.23
C ARG A 112 7.63 -11.78 5.41
N LYS A 113 6.69 -12.63 5.00
CA LYS A 113 5.52 -12.23 4.20
C LYS A 113 4.66 -11.20 4.95
N TRP A 114 4.35 -11.47 6.21
CA TRP A 114 3.43 -10.64 6.98
C TRP A 114 4.09 -9.41 7.61
N ALA A 115 5.37 -9.47 7.96
CA ALA A 115 6.15 -8.29 8.33
C ALA A 115 6.16 -7.26 7.19
N ARG A 116 6.36 -7.69 5.95
CA ARG A 116 6.29 -6.79 4.77
C ARG A 116 4.91 -6.15 4.58
N VAL A 117 3.82 -6.89 4.83
CA VAL A 117 2.46 -6.32 4.79
C VAL A 117 2.30 -5.20 5.82
N HIS A 118 2.91 -5.36 6.99
CA HIS A 118 2.91 -4.33 8.01
C HIS A 118 3.73 -3.08 7.62
N ASP A 119 4.76 -3.26 6.79
CA ASP A 119 5.65 -2.19 6.33
C ASP A 119 5.12 -1.45 5.10
N LEU A 120 3.96 -1.85 4.55
CA LEU A 120 3.24 -1.07 3.55
C LEU A 120 2.96 0.38 4.06
N PRO A 121 2.92 1.37 3.16
CA PRO A 121 2.54 2.74 3.51
C PRO A 121 1.22 2.79 4.29
N ARG A 122 1.10 3.74 5.25
CA ARG A 122 -0.11 3.88 6.08
C ARG A 122 -1.36 4.06 5.21
N SER A 123 -1.25 4.82 4.12
CA SER A 123 -2.31 5.04 3.13
C SER A 123 -2.84 3.73 2.56
N VAL A 124 -1.95 2.80 2.17
CA VAL A 124 -2.31 1.47 1.65
C VAL A 124 -2.92 0.58 2.75
N ARG A 125 -2.29 0.53 3.93
CA ARG A 125 -2.83 -0.25 5.06
C ARG A 125 -4.24 0.19 5.45
N LYS A 126 -4.61 1.47 5.23
CA LYS A 126 -5.96 1.99 5.50
C LYS A 126 -6.98 1.32 4.60
N GLN A 127 -6.65 1.16 3.33
CA GLN A 127 -7.51 0.47 2.36
C GLN A 127 -7.65 -1.01 2.67
N VAL A 128 -6.59 -1.65 3.19
CA VAL A 128 -6.66 -3.04 3.68
C VAL A 128 -7.58 -3.15 4.89
N ALA A 129 -7.44 -2.25 5.87
CA ALA A 129 -8.28 -2.23 7.05
C ALA A 129 -9.77 -1.99 6.72
N LEU A 130 -10.05 -1.13 5.73
CA LEU A 130 -11.40 -0.88 5.22
C LEU A 130 -11.94 -2.01 4.31
N GLY A 131 -11.12 -3.01 4.00
CA GLY A 131 -11.47 -4.11 3.11
C GLY A 131 -11.63 -3.78 1.63
N ARG A 132 -11.16 -2.59 1.23
CA ARG A 132 -11.08 -2.20 -0.19
C ARG A 132 -9.92 -2.90 -0.90
N ILE A 133 -8.83 -3.19 -0.17
CA ILE A 133 -7.76 -4.07 -0.64
C ILE A 133 -7.80 -5.35 0.19
N ALA A 134 -8.04 -6.49 -0.45
CA ALA A 134 -7.99 -7.78 0.24
C ALA A 134 -6.58 -8.03 0.82
N PRO A 135 -6.42 -8.55 2.05
CA PRO A 135 -5.11 -8.88 2.60
C PRO A 135 -4.30 -9.87 1.74
N THR A 136 -5.01 -10.75 1.02
CA THR A 136 -4.42 -11.65 0.03
C THR A 136 -3.85 -10.93 -1.18
N ALA A 137 -4.35 -9.76 -1.56
CA ALA A 137 -3.72 -8.87 -2.54
C ALA A 137 -2.58 -8.06 -1.89
N ALA A 138 -2.79 -7.55 -0.67
CA ALA A 138 -1.80 -6.75 0.06
C ALA A 138 -0.45 -7.47 0.22
N LYS A 139 -0.44 -8.79 0.47
CA LYS A 139 0.81 -9.58 0.53
C LYS A 139 1.59 -9.61 -0.80
N HIS A 140 0.93 -9.43 -1.94
CA HIS A 140 1.56 -9.36 -3.25
C HIS A 140 2.10 -7.96 -3.51
N ILE A 141 1.31 -6.93 -3.20
CA ILE A 141 1.73 -5.52 -3.23
C ILE A 141 2.99 -5.32 -2.37
N ALA A 142 3.01 -5.86 -1.15
CA ALA A 142 4.13 -5.75 -0.21
C ALA A 142 5.44 -6.41 -0.68
N ARG A 143 5.42 -7.16 -1.79
CA ARG A 143 6.64 -7.74 -2.39
C ARG A 143 7.29 -6.81 -3.40
N VAL A 144 6.53 -5.85 -3.94
CA VAL A 144 7.03 -4.86 -4.89
C VAL A 144 7.88 -3.84 -4.14
N GLY A 145 9.03 -3.46 -4.70
CA GLY A 145 9.91 -2.43 -4.16
C GLY A 145 9.56 -1.03 -4.69
N GLY A 146 10.02 0.00 -3.99
CA GLY A 146 9.93 1.39 -4.44
C GLY A 146 8.52 1.89 -4.74
N GLU A 147 8.44 2.89 -5.61
CA GLU A 147 7.21 3.59 -5.97
C GLU A 147 6.14 2.70 -6.59
N ALA A 148 6.58 1.71 -7.37
CA ALA A 148 5.70 0.73 -8.02
C ALA A 148 4.78 0.01 -7.02
N ARG A 149 5.19 -0.14 -5.76
CA ARG A 149 4.33 -0.69 -4.69
C ARG A 149 3.10 0.19 -4.45
N LEU A 150 3.29 1.50 -4.35
CA LEU A 150 2.23 2.45 -4.06
C LEU A 150 1.29 2.57 -5.26
N LEU A 151 1.86 2.70 -6.45
CA LEU A 151 1.14 2.74 -7.72
C LEU A 151 0.29 1.47 -7.94
N LEU A 152 0.84 0.29 -7.67
CA LEU A 152 0.07 -0.97 -7.78
C LEU A 152 -1.08 -1.03 -6.77
N ALA A 153 -0.92 -0.47 -5.57
CA ALA A 153 -1.98 -0.44 -4.58
C ALA A 153 -3.19 0.41 -5.04
N TRP A 154 -2.94 1.56 -5.66
CA TRP A 154 -3.99 2.41 -6.20
C TRP A 154 -4.60 1.82 -7.47
N ALA A 155 -3.77 1.32 -8.40
CA ALA A 155 -4.26 0.65 -9.60
C ALA A 155 -5.13 -0.58 -9.28
N ALA A 156 -4.87 -1.28 -8.16
CA ALA A 156 -5.73 -2.36 -7.71
C ALA A 156 -7.14 -1.91 -7.31
N LEU A 157 -7.27 -0.69 -6.79
CA LEU A 157 -8.57 -0.10 -6.45
C LEU A 157 -9.27 0.46 -7.69
N ASP A 158 -8.57 1.30 -8.45
CA ASP A 158 -9.14 2.03 -9.58
C ASP A 158 -9.48 1.08 -10.74
N GLY A 159 -8.63 0.08 -10.98
CA GLY A 159 -8.85 -0.98 -11.97
C GLY A 159 -9.67 -2.17 -11.46
N SER A 160 -10.14 -2.16 -10.20
CA SER A 160 -10.84 -3.29 -9.56
C SER A 160 -10.13 -4.65 -9.75
N LEU A 161 -8.79 -4.65 -9.65
CA LEU A 161 -7.99 -5.83 -9.94
C LEU A 161 -8.29 -6.97 -8.96
N THR A 162 -8.41 -8.17 -9.49
CA THR A 162 -8.49 -9.39 -8.70
C THR A 162 -7.16 -9.70 -8.02
N VAL A 163 -7.19 -10.49 -6.94
CA VAL A 163 -5.99 -10.97 -6.26
C VAL A 163 -5.03 -11.70 -7.22
N ARG A 164 -5.57 -12.42 -8.21
CA ARG A 164 -4.79 -13.15 -9.21
C ARG A 164 -4.04 -12.19 -10.14
N GLU A 165 -4.67 -11.11 -10.56
CA GLU A 165 -4.05 -10.08 -11.41
C GLU A 165 -3.01 -9.30 -10.63
N VAL A 166 -3.32 -8.86 -9.40
CA VAL A 166 -2.34 -8.21 -8.52
C VAL A 166 -1.10 -9.09 -8.32
N ARG A 167 -1.28 -10.40 -8.14
CA ARG A 167 -0.16 -11.36 -8.08
C ARG A 167 0.65 -11.40 -9.37
N SER A 168 -0.02 -11.46 -10.52
CA SER A 168 0.62 -11.50 -11.84
C SER A 168 1.46 -10.25 -12.08
N ILE A 169 0.88 -9.08 -11.86
CA ILE A 169 1.49 -7.77 -12.04
C ILE A 169 2.68 -7.60 -11.08
N ALA A 170 2.50 -7.92 -9.80
CA ALA A 170 3.60 -7.89 -8.83
C ALA A 170 4.76 -8.83 -9.23
N SER A 171 4.46 -9.97 -9.87
CA SER A 171 5.49 -10.87 -10.38
C SER A 171 6.22 -10.28 -11.58
N ALA A 172 5.49 -9.64 -12.51
CA ALA A 172 6.07 -8.98 -13.67
C ALA A 172 7.00 -7.83 -13.25
N ILE A 173 6.56 -6.98 -12.31
CA ILE A 173 7.39 -5.87 -11.80
C ILE A 173 8.67 -6.38 -11.13
N ASN A 174 8.59 -7.47 -10.36
CA ASN A 174 9.78 -8.09 -9.76
C ASN A 174 10.71 -8.76 -10.78
N ASN A 175 10.26 -8.92 -12.03
CA ASN A 175 11.06 -9.37 -13.17
C ASN A 175 11.39 -8.19 -14.11
N ASP A 176 11.51 -6.98 -13.55
CA ASP A 176 11.92 -5.75 -14.24
C ASP A 176 10.98 -5.27 -15.36
N VAL A 177 9.73 -5.74 -15.41
CA VAL A 177 8.70 -5.17 -16.30
C VAL A 177 8.24 -3.82 -15.73
N PRO A 178 8.25 -2.73 -16.51
CA PRO A 178 7.72 -1.44 -16.07
C PRO A 178 6.25 -1.56 -15.62
N ILE A 179 5.89 -0.83 -14.57
CA ILE A 179 4.55 -0.95 -13.98
C ILE A 179 3.43 -0.56 -14.94
N GLU A 180 3.65 0.45 -15.78
CA GLU A 180 2.71 0.89 -16.80
C GLU A 180 2.40 -0.22 -17.79
N GLN A 181 3.44 -0.94 -18.22
CA GLN A 181 3.30 -2.07 -19.12
C GLN A 181 2.61 -3.24 -18.43
N ALA A 182 3.04 -3.58 -17.21
CA ALA A 182 2.46 -4.68 -16.45
C ALA A 182 0.97 -4.45 -16.15
N LEU A 183 0.55 -3.22 -15.87
CA LEU A 183 -0.86 -2.85 -15.71
C LEU A 183 -1.62 -2.89 -17.05
N GLY A 184 -0.99 -2.40 -18.12
CA GLY A 184 -1.56 -2.37 -19.47
C GLY A 184 -1.91 -3.76 -20.02
N ASP A 185 -1.08 -4.77 -19.73
CA ASP A 185 -1.35 -6.17 -20.09
C ASP A 185 -2.62 -6.73 -19.44
N HIS A 186 -3.10 -6.07 -18.38
CA HIS A 186 -4.34 -6.38 -17.66
C HIS A 186 -5.45 -5.35 -17.92
N GLY A 187 -5.31 -4.48 -18.93
CA GLY A 187 -6.32 -3.49 -19.29
C GLY A 187 -6.44 -2.31 -18.31
N VAL A 188 -5.46 -2.12 -17.42
CA VAL A 188 -5.43 -1.01 -16.47
C VAL A 188 -4.49 0.07 -16.98
N THR A 189 -4.99 1.28 -17.15
CA THR A 189 -4.17 2.45 -17.46
C THR A 189 -3.72 3.10 -16.15
N LEU A 190 -2.40 3.18 -15.92
CA LEU A 190 -1.88 3.86 -14.74
C LEU A 190 -2.32 5.33 -14.71
N GLY A 191 -2.73 5.81 -13.53
CA GLY A 191 -3.22 7.19 -13.33
C GLY A 191 -4.64 7.45 -13.80
N ARG A 192 -5.33 6.47 -14.43
CA ARG A 192 -6.75 6.61 -14.75
C ARG A 192 -7.59 6.43 -13.48
N LEU A 193 -8.31 7.50 -13.13
CA LEU A 193 -9.23 7.55 -12.00
C LEU A 193 -10.61 8.03 -12.46
N GLU A 194 -11.67 7.36 -12.01
CA GLU A 194 -13.05 7.80 -12.23
C GLU A 194 -13.49 8.74 -11.11
N LEU A 195 -14.00 9.91 -11.49
CA LEU A 195 -14.44 10.95 -10.55
C LEU A 195 -15.85 11.42 -10.90
N THR A 196 -16.65 11.70 -9.87
CA THR A 196 -17.93 12.40 -10.02
C THR A 196 -17.75 13.84 -9.57
N LEU A 197 -17.93 14.78 -10.50
CA LEU A 197 -17.85 16.21 -10.22
C LEU A 197 -19.23 16.77 -9.90
N SER A 198 -19.27 17.87 -9.14
CA SER A 198 -20.51 18.64 -8.98
C SER A 198 -21.02 19.11 -10.35
N PRO A 199 -22.35 19.24 -10.57
CA PRO A 199 -22.88 19.64 -11.88
C PRO A 199 -22.31 20.98 -12.40
N THR A 200 -22.05 21.93 -11.49
CA THR A 200 -21.43 23.22 -11.83
C THR A 200 -19.98 23.06 -12.26
N THR A 201 -19.17 22.33 -11.47
CA THR A 201 -17.76 22.04 -11.82
C THR A 201 -17.66 21.26 -13.13
N TYR A 202 -18.53 20.27 -13.35
CA TYR A 202 -18.57 19.50 -14.58
C TYR A 202 -18.84 20.39 -15.81
N ARG A 203 -19.87 21.25 -15.73
CA ARG A 203 -20.22 22.20 -16.81
C ARG A 203 -19.06 23.14 -17.10
N ASP A 204 -18.46 23.71 -16.06
CA ASP A 204 -17.42 24.73 -16.21
C ASP A 204 -16.11 24.12 -16.74
N LEU A 205 -15.74 22.92 -16.28
CA LEU A 205 -14.63 22.13 -16.82
C LEU A 205 -14.85 21.82 -18.31
N ARG A 206 -16.03 21.31 -18.69
CA ARG A 206 -16.36 21.00 -20.09
C ARG A 206 -16.32 22.24 -20.97
N ARG A 207 -16.87 23.36 -20.49
CA ARG A 207 -16.84 24.64 -21.20
C ARG A 207 -15.39 25.10 -21.43
N ARG A 208 -14.57 25.10 -20.37
CA ARG A 208 -13.19 25.57 -20.44
C ARG A 208 -12.34 24.69 -21.36
N ALA A 209 -12.40 23.38 -21.19
CA ALA A 209 -11.73 22.40 -22.05
C ALA A 209 -12.08 22.59 -23.54
N SER A 210 -13.37 22.83 -23.83
CA SER A 210 -13.83 23.08 -25.19
C SER A 210 -13.37 24.41 -25.78
N ILE A 211 -13.24 25.47 -24.98
CA ILE A 211 -12.76 26.79 -25.44
C ILE A 211 -11.25 26.73 -25.69
N ASP A 212 -10.51 26.06 -24.81
CA ASP A 212 -9.06 25.99 -24.85
C ASP A 212 -8.54 24.89 -25.80
N GLY A 213 -9.42 23.99 -26.26
CA GLY A 213 -9.08 22.91 -27.19
C GLY A 213 -8.25 21.79 -26.57
N VAL A 214 -8.45 21.52 -25.27
CA VAL A 214 -7.72 20.50 -24.51
C VAL A 214 -8.66 19.46 -23.91
N GLU A 215 -8.12 18.29 -23.55
CA GLU A 215 -8.90 17.28 -22.83
C GLU A 215 -9.20 17.75 -21.40
N PRO A 216 -10.40 17.50 -20.86
CA PRO A 216 -10.74 17.84 -19.47
C PRO A 216 -9.73 17.30 -18.45
N GLY A 217 -9.16 16.12 -18.71
CA GLY A 217 -8.17 15.50 -17.84
C GLY A 217 -6.89 16.32 -17.68
N THR A 218 -6.47 17.05 -18.72
CA THR A 218 -5.30 17.94 -18.64
C THR A 218 -5.53 19.06 -17.65
N ILE A 219 -6.67 19.76 -17.75
CA ILE A 219 -7.02 20.83 -16.81
C ILE A 219 -7.11 20.30 -15.37
N VAL A 220 -7.64 19.09 -15.18
CA VAL A 220 -7.72 18.47 -13.85
C VAL A 220 -6.33 18.11 -13.32
N SER A 221 -5.44 17.56 -14.17
CA SER A 221 -4.05 17.24 -13.77
C SER A 221 -3.32 18.50 -13.33
N ASP A 222 -3.33 19.54 -14.16
CA ASP A 222 -2.64 20.80 -13.89
C ASP A 222 -3.14 21.43 -12.56
N ALA A 223 -4.46 21.44 -12.34
CA ALA A 223 -5.04 21.97 -11.12
C ALA A 223 -4.71 21.15 -9.86
N LEU A 224 -4.56 19.83 -9.99
CA LEU A 224 -4.16 18.96 -8.88
C LEU A 224 -2.66 19.06 -8.58
N GLU A 225 -1.83 19.18 -9.62
CA GLU A 225 -0.39 19.42 -9.48
C GLU A 225 -0.13 20.73 -8.73
N GLU A 226 -0.83 21.82 -9.11
CA GLU A 226 -0.76 23.10 -8.39
C GLU A 226 -1.23 23.00 -6.94
N TYR A 227 -2.27 22.21 -6.65
CA TYR A 227 -2.80 22.04 -5.30
C TYR A 227 -1.92 21.17 -4.38
N LEU A 228 -1.16 20.22 -4.96
CA LEU A 228 -0.34 19.26 -4.22
C LEU A 228 1.14 19.68 -4.09
N GLU A 229 1.55 20.74 -4.78
CA GLU A 229 2.83 21.45 -4.55
C GLU A 229 2.83 22.27 -3.25
#